data_AF-A0A4R2PPD4-F1
#
_entry.id   AF-A0A4R2PPD4-F1
#
_cell.length_a   1.000
_cell.length_b   1.000
_cell.length_c   1.000
_cell.angle_alpha   90.00
_cell.angle_beta   90.00
_cell.angle_gamma   90.00
#
_symmetry.space_group_name_H-M   'P 1'
#
loop_
_entity.id
_entity.type
_entity.pdbx_description
1 polymer ?
#
loop_
_entity_poly.entity_id
_entity_poly.type
_entity_poly.pdbx_seq_one_letter_code
_entity_poly.pdbx_strand_id
1 'polypeptide(L)'
;MSVAIAPLGPEDALRIQRQRSQRIQLGLARDLSAAEAADLAASPGEAWAARGRDGRLVACLGLRETFPGRQAVAWAILAEGIGAAHLAVTRFARARIAASPLARIEALVRERVAAERRWARLVEAAMALGHVVAGVGGYEAGRFNQRAAQTGAIEEQRAGAAAETRIRDSARAAIGAQLAAQGANGFEQGSGSALDALADSQVSAAFDALQARDDAARRARARLVEGDIARAQGNNALVSGLIGAGASLLQSRSDWAAARRGTTPPAQTPTPRAGG
;
A
#
# COMPACT_ATOMS: atom_id res chain seq x y z
N MET A 1 -25.27 24.22 7.26
CA MET A 1 -24.13 24.54 6.36
C MET A 1 -23.99 23.35 5.40
N SER A 2 -24.11 23.57 4.09
CA SER A 2 -24.04 22.49 3.08
C SER A 2 -22.59 22.24 2.68
N VAL A 3 -22.20 20.97 2.61
CA VAL A 3 -20.90 20.51 2.09
C VAL A 3 -21.20 19.60 0.90
N ALA A 4 -20.57 19.86 -0.25
CA ALA A 4 -20.65 18.97 -1.39
C ALA A 4 -19.54 17.92 -1.26
N ILE A 5 -19.88 16.64 -1.38
CA ILE A 5 -18.92 15.54 -1.24
C ILE A 5 -18.95 14.73 -2.54
N ALA A 6 -17.78 14.52 -3.13
CA ALA A 6 -17.59 13.83 -4.40
C ALA A 6 -16.36 12.90 -4.31
N PRO A 7 -16.20 11.94 -5.25
CA PRO A 7 -14.97 11.15 -5.34
C PRO A 7 -13.72 12.04 -5.39
N LEU A 8 -12.66 11.60 -4.71
CA LEU A 8 -11.40 12.34 -4.62
C LEU A 8 -10.63 12.29 -5.95
N GLY A 9 -10.27 13.44 -6.50
CA GLY A 9 -9.27 13.52 -7.57
C GLY A 9 -7.84 13.74 -7.03
N PRO A 10 -6.79 13.40 -7.80
CA PRO A 10 -5.40 13.71 -7.41
C PRO A 10 -5.19 15.22 -7.14
N GLU A 11 -5.81 16.07 -7.95
CA GLU A 11 -5.77 17.54 -7.80
C GLU A 11 -6.32 18.02 -6.46
N ASP A 12 -7.29 17.32 -5.87
CA ASP A 12 -7.86 17.70 -4.58
C ASP A 12 -6.87 17.50 -3.44
N ALA A 13 -6.15 16.38 -3.46
CA ALA A 13 -5.13 16.07 -2.48
C ALA A 13 -3.91 17.02 -2.57
N LEU A 14 -3.61 17.54 -3.77
CA LEU A 14 -2.56 18.55 -3.97
C LEU A 14 -3.00 19.95 -3.53
N ARG A 15 -4.27 20.33 -3.79
CA ARG A 15 -4.76 21.69 -3.57
C ARG A 15 -5.28 21.96 -2.16
N ILE A 16 -5.58 20.92 -1.38
CA ILE A 16 -6.11 21.11 -0.03
C ILE A 16 -5.11 21.87 0.86
N GLN A 17 -5.56 23.01 1.40
CA GLN A 17 -4.79 23.76 2.38
C GLN A 17 -4.86 23.06 3.74
N ARG A 18 -3.96 22.10 3.95
CA ARG A 18 -3.91 21.26 5.15
C ARG A 18 -3.74 22.09 6.42
N GLN A 19 -4.38 21.67 7.50
CA GLN A 19 -4.11 22.21 8.85
C GLN A 19 -2.60 22.15 9.15
N ARG A 20 -2.07 23.16 9.84
CA ARG A 20 -0.64 23.22 10.19
C ARG A 20 -0.14 21.95 10.89
N SER A 21 -0.97 21.36 11.77
CA SER A 21 -0.69 20.09 12.45
C SER A 21 -0.62 18.87 11.53
N GLN A 22 -1.09 18.97 10.28
CA GLN A 22 -1.07 17.94 9.25
C GLN A 22 -0.12 18.28 8.08
N ARG A 23 0.47 19.48 8.05
CA ARG A 23 1.51 19.86 7.07
C ARG A 23 2.85 19.22 7.38
N ILE A 24 3.11 18.95 8.65
CA ILE A 24 4.31 18.22 9.06
C ILE A 24 3.98 16.74 8.84
N GLN A 25 4.70 16.09 7.94
CA GLN A 25 4.58 14.66 7.63
C GLN A 25 5.87 13.96 8.06
N LEU A 26 5.80 13.00 8.96
CA LEU A 26 6.92 12.38 9.70
C LEU A 26 7.98 13.35 10.28
N GLY A 27 7.60 14.53 10.77
CA GLY A 27 8.56 15.54 11.26
C GLY A 27 9.21 16.38 10.16
N LEU A 28 8.88 16.08 8.89
CA LEU A 28 9.33 16.81 7.71
C LEU A 28 8.17 17.67 7.20
N ALA A 29 8.37 18.97 7.11
CA ALA A 29 7.42 19.85 6.44
C ALA A 29 7.60 19.68 4.93
N ARG A 30 6.85 18.75 4.33
CA ARG A 30 6.84 18.58 2.87
C ARG A 30 5.44 18.50 2.31
N ASP A 31 5.33 18.87 1.05
CA ASP A 31 4.11 18.72 0.29
C ASP A 31 3.95 17.30 -0.24
N LEU A 32 2.69 16.95 -0.47
CA LEU A 32 2.32 15.69 -1.09
C LEU A 32 2.81 15.74 -2.54
N SER A 33 3.57 14.74 -2.98
CA SER A 33 3.96 14.67 -4.38
C SER A 33 2.76 14.32 -5.27
N ALA A 34 2.84 14.64 -6.56
CA ALA A 34 1.80 14.27 -7.54
C ALA A 34 1.56 12.75 -7.59
N ALA A 35 2.61 11.95 -7.44
CA ALA A 35 2.51 10.50 -7.38
C ALA A 35 1.76 10.01 -6.14
N GLU A 36 2.04 10.58 -4.96
CA GLU A 36 1.33 10.24 -3.72
C GLU A 36 -0.14 10.69 -3.76
N ALA A 37 -0.43 11.84 -4.37
CA ALA A 37 -1.78 12.32 -4.58
C ALA A 37 -2.58 11.39 -5.50
N ALA A 38 -1.97 10.95 -6.61
CA ALA A 38 -2.57 9.99 -7.52
C ALA A 38 -2.80 8.64 -6.84
N ASP A 39 -1.83 8.14 -6.09
CA ASP A 39 -1.97 6.90 -5.31
C ASP A 39 -3.07 7.01 -4.26
N LEU A 40 -3.20 8.16 -3.58
CA LEU A 40 -4.24 8.37 -2.58
C LEU A 40 -5.64 8.35 -3.19
N ALA A 41 -5.80 8.90 -4.39
CA ALA A 41 -7.06 8.91 -5.14
C ALA A 41 -7.39 7.54 -5.78
N ALA A 42 -6.37 6.78 -6.22
CA ALA A 42 -6.54 5.52 -6.95
C ALA A 42 -6.44 4.26 -6.07
N SER A 43 -6.07 4.39 -4.79
CA SER A 43 -5.88 3.23 -3.91
C SER A 43 -7.17 2.43 -3.72
N PRO A 44 -7.08 1.10 -3.58
CA PRO A 44 -8.22 0.25 -3.24
C PRO A 44 -8.95 0.77 -1.99
N GLY A 45 -10.28 0.86 -2.11
CA GLY A 45 -11.16 1.43 -1.11
C GLY A 45 -11.92 2.64 -1.64
N GLU A 46 -12.25 3.58 -0.75
CA GLU A 46 -13.11 4.72 -1.07
C GLU A 46 -12.42 6.02 -0.65
N ALA A 47 -12.41 7.02 -1.52
CA ALA A 47 -11.78 8.31 -1.25
C ALA A 47 -12.67 9.45 -1.75
N TRP A 48 -12.78 10.51 -0.95
CA TRP A 48 -13.66 11.65 -1.22
C TRP A 48 -13.00 13.00 -0.97
N ALA A 49 -13.44 13.97 -1.74
CA ALA A 49 -13.22 15.39 -1.52
C ALA A 49 -14.52 16.04 -1.02
N ALA A 50 -14.41 16.81 0.05
CA ALA A 50 -15.46 17.64 0.60
C ALA A 50 -15.19 19.11 0.30
N ARG A 51 -16.18 19.81 -0.27
CA ARG A 51 -16.11 21.23 -0.60
C ARG A 51 -17.18 22.03 0.14
N GLY A 52 -16.79 23.21 0.62
CA GLY A 52 -17.70 24.20 1.17
C GLY A 52 -18.64 24.79 0.11
N ARG A 53 -19.60 25.62 0.54
CA ARG A 53 -20.53 26.32 -0.35
C ARG A 53 -19.81 27.25 -1.35
N ASP A 54 -18.66 27.77 -0.96
CA ASP A 54 -17.75 28.60 -1.76
C ASP A 54 -16.89 27.78 -2.74
N GLY A 55 -17.08 26.46 -2.82
CA GLY A 55 -16.28 25.56 -3.64
C GLY A 55 -14.90 25.23 -3.06
N ARG A 56 -14.53 25.83 -1.91
CA ARG A 56 -13.24 25.58 -1.25
C ARG A 56 -13.16 24.15 -0.75
N LEU A 57 -12.03 23.48 -0.96
CA LEU A 57 -11.75 22.18 -0.34
C LEU A 57 -11.68 22.34 1.18
N VAL A 58 -12.53 21.60 1.89
CA VAL A 58 -12.60 21.61 3.35
C VAL A 58 -12.09 20.31 3.98
N ALA A 59 -12.13 19.19 3.25
CA ALA A 59 -11.50 17.94 3.65
C ALA A 59 -11.26 17.01 2.46
N CYS A 60 -10.27 16.13 2.59
CA CYS A 60 -10.14 14.89 1.82
C CYS A 60 -10.19 13.74 2.83
N LEU A 61 -10.94 12.69 2.58
CA LEU A 61 -11.08 11.57 3.52
C LEU A 61 -11.34 10.27 2.78
N GLY A 62 -11.12 9.14 3.43
CA GLY A 62 -11.33 7.85 2.80
C GLY A 62 -11.20 6.65 3.72
N LEU A 63 -11.50 5.50 3.15
CA LEU A 63 -11.17 4.17 3.65
C LEU A 63 -10.14 3.58 2.70
N ARG A 64 -8.97 3.23 3.20
CA ARG A 64 -7.95 2.54 2.40
C ARG A 64 -7.85 1.09 2.87
N GLU A 65 -8.11 0.16 1.97
CA GLU A 65 -8.01 -1.26 2.31
C GLU A 65 -6.56 -1.67 2.55
N THR A 66 -6.33 -2.25 3.72
CA THR A 66 -5.06 -2.87 4.10
C THR A 66 -5.07 -4.35 3.74
N PHE A 67 -6.21 -5.01 3.97
CA PHE A 67 -6.48 -6.38 3.54
C PHE A 67 -7.74 -6.37 2.68
N PRO A 68 -7.64 -6.68 1.37
CA PRO A 68 -8.75 -6.62 0.45
C PRO A 68 -10.01 -7.32 0.97
N GLY A 69 -11.13 -6.61 1.00
CA GLY A 69 -12.44 -7.11 1.46
C GLY A 69 -12.55 -7.44 2.95
N ARG A 70 -11.51 -7.20 3.76
CA ARG A 70 -11.46 -7.61 5.17
C ARG A 70 -11.24 -6.42 6.11
N GLN A 71 -10.27 -5.56 5.80
CA GLN A 71 -9.85 -4.50 6.72
C GLN A 71 -9.40 -3.25 5.98
N ALA A 72 -9.79 -2.09 6.51
CA ALA A 72 -9.31 -0.78 6.05
C ALA A 72 -8.85 0.13 7.18
N VAL A 73 -8.08 1.14 6.79
CA VAL A 73 -7.74 2.29 7.62
C VAL A 73 -8.54 3.50 7.14
N ALA A 74 -9.32 4.09 8.04
CA ALA A 74 -9.96 5.39 7.85
C ALA A 74 -8.93 6.51 8.01
N TRP A 75 -8.92 7.44 7.05
CA TRP A 75 -7.99 8.55 7.02
C TRP A 75 -8.70 9.86 6.64
N ALA A 76 -8.15 10.99 7.09
CA ALA A 76 -8.67 12.31 6.74
C ALA A 76 -7.56 13.39 6.75
N ILE A 77 -7.56 14.21 5.72
CA ILE A 77 -6.81 15.46 5.58
C ILE A 77 -7.82 16.59 5.70
N LEU A 78 -7.70 17.42 6.73
CA LEU A 78 -8.66 18.49 6.99
C LEU A 78 -8.05 19.83 6.55
N ALA A 79 -8.87 20.67 5.94
CA ALA A 79 -8.43 22.00 5.60
C ALA A 79 -8.27 22.87 6.85
N GLU A 80 -7.34 23.81 6.78
CA GLU A 80 -7.24 24.90 7.72
C GLU A 80 -8.54 25.71 7.72
N GLY A 81 -9.03 26.04 8.92
CA GLY A 81 -10.31 26.71 9.07
C GLY A 81 -11.51 25.88 8.57
N ILE A 82 -11.51 24.55 8.72
CA ILE A 82 -12.67 23.69 8.37
C ILE A 82 -13.97 24.14 9.05
N GLY A 83 -13.89 24.77 10.23
CA GLY A 83 -15.04 25.38 10.91
C GLY A 83 -16.20 24.41 11.11
N ALA A 84 -17.43 24.87 10.92
CA ALA A 84 -18.63 24.06 11.09
C ALA A 84 -18.80 22.94 10.03
N ALA A 85 -18.04 22.97 8.91
CA ALA A 85 -18.09 21.92 7.89
C ALA A 85 -17.63 20.56 8.42
N HIS A 86 -16.83 20.52 9.50
CA HIS A 86 -16.36 19.29 10.11
C HIS A 86 -17.51 18.35 10.54
N LEU A 87 -18.67 18.90 10.94
CA LEU A 87 -19.82 18.08 11.35
C LEU A 87 -20.39 17.30 10.17
N ALA A 88 -20.54 17.93 9.02
CA ALA A 88 -21.03 17.28 7.81
C ALA A 88 -20.05 16.21 7.32
N VAL A 89 -18.75 16.54 7.30
CA VAL A 89 -17.67 15.60 6.94
C VAL A 89 -17.65 14.39 7.88
N THR A 90 -17.77 14.61 9.19
CA THR A 90 -17.74 13.53 10.20
C THR A 90 -18.97 12.63 10.09
N ARG A 91 -20.16 13.21 9.88
CA ARG A 91 -21.40 12.44 9.67
C ARG A 91 -21.31 11.59 8.40
N PHE A 92 -20.78 12.16 7.32
CA PHE A 92 -20.54 11.42 6.09
C PHE A 92 -19.56 10.26 6.31
N ALA A 93 -18.41 10.51 6.95
CA ALA A 93 -17.43 9.47 7.25
C ALA A 93 -18.02 8.32 8.07
N ARG A 94 -18.76 8.66 9.14
CA ARG A 94 -19.45 7.67 9.98
C ARG A 94 -20.46 6.85 9.18
N ALA A 95 -21.26 7.49 8.31
CA ALA A 95 -22.21 6.79 7.46
C ALA A 95 -21.52 5.84 6.47
N ARG A 96 -20.37 6.23 5.91
CA ARG A 96 -19.59 5.35 5.03
C ARG A 96 -18.96 4.17 5.76
N ILE A 97 -18.42 4.40 6.97
CA ILE A 97 -17.89 3.33 7.82
C ILE A 97 -19.00 2.33 8.18
N ALA A 98 -20.16 2.83 8.61
CA ALA A 98 -21.30 1.98 8.97
C ALA A 98 -21.87 1.18 7.77
N ALA A 99 -21.78 1.73 6.56
CA ALA A 99 -22.23 1.07 5.33
C ALA A 99 -21.17 0.15 4.70
N SER A 100 -19.95 0.13 5.23
CA SER A 100 -18.85 -0.65 4.65
C SER A 100 -19.04 -2.15 4.93
N PRO A 101 -18.78 -3.03 3.94
CA PRO A 101 -18.82 -4.49 4.17
C PRO A 101 -17.58 -5.01 4.92
N LEU A 102 -16.61 -4.15 5.22
CA LEU A 102 -15.34 -4.54 5.83
C LEU A 102 -15.54 -4.95 7.29
N ALA A 103 -14.94 -6.07 7.68
CA ALA A 103 -15.04 -6.60 9.04
C ALA A 103 -14.33 -5.72 10.08
N ARG A 104 -13.32 -4.96 9.67
CA ARG A 104 -12.52 -4.11 10.58
C ARG A 104 -12.13 -2.79 9.91
N ILE A 105 -12.48 -1.68 10.54
CA ILE A 105 -12.03 -0.35 10.13
C ILE A 105 -11.32 0.33 11.30
N GLU A 106 -10.10 0.76 11.05
CA GLU A 106 -9.25 1.38 12.06
C GLU A 106 -8.98 2.85 11.73
N ALA A 107 -8.86 3.69 12.75
CA ALA A 107 -8.30 5.02 12.61
C ALA A 107 -6.99 5.10 13.37
N LEU A 108 -5.91 5.41 12.64
CA LEU A 108 -4.62 5.70 13.25
C LEU A 108 -4.63 7.16 13.70
N VAL A 109 -4.40 7.39 14.98
CA VAL A 109 -4.40 8.74 15.57
C VAL A 109 -3.19 8.93 16.46
N ARG A 110 -2.70 10.16 16.53
CA ARG A 110 -1.61 10.50 17.43
C ARG A 110 -2.12 10.58 18.87
N GLU A 111 -1.41 9.89 19.76
CA GLU A 111 -1.69 9.91 21.20
C GLU A 111 -1.69 11.33 21.78
N ARG A 112 -0.89 12.26 21.24
CA ARG A 112 -0.78 13.62 21.77
C ARG A 112 -1.73 14.62 21.13
N VAL A 113 -2.46 14.25 20.07
CA VAL A 113 -3.36 15.16 19.35
C VAL A 113 -4.82 14.87 19.69
N ALA A 114 -5.36 15.64 20.63
CA ALA A 114 -6.73 15.43 21.13
C ALA A 114 -7.81 15.55 20.04
N ALA A 115 -7.58 16.39 19.02
CA ALA A 115 -8.51 16.55 17.90
C ALA A 115 -8.66 15.26 17.08
N GLU A 116 -7.56 14.57 16.81
CA GLU A 116 -7.57 13.30 16.06
C GLU A 116 -8.29 12.19 16.83
N ARG A 117 -7.95 12.04 18.11
CA ARG A 117 -8.63 11.05 18.97
C ARG A 117 -10.13 11.30 19.07
N ARG A 118 -10.53 12.57 19.15
CA ARG A 118 -11.94 12.96 19.16
C ARG A 118 -12.61 12.59 17.84
N TRP A 119 -11.99 12.89 16.72
CA TRP A 119 -12.54 12.55 15.41
C TRP A 119 -12.68 11.03 15.23
N ALA A 120 -11.66 10.25 15.57
CA ALA A 120 -11.72 8.78 15.50
C ALA A 120 -12.88 8.20 16.33
N ARG A 121 -13.11 8.73 17.54
CA ARG A 121 -14.27 8.36 18.37
C ARG A 121 -15.60 8.74 17.71
N LEU A 122 -15.68 9.93 17.10
CA LEU A 122 -16.91 10.41 16.46
C LEU A 122 -17.29 9.62 15.20
N VAL A 123 -16.30 9.06 14.50
CA VAL A 123 -16.54 8.20 13.33
C VAL A 123 -16.65 6.71 13.67
N GLU A 124 -16.59 6.37 14.97
CA GLU A 124 -16.73 5.00 15.50
C GLU A 124 -15.71 3.99 14.93
N ALA A 125 -14.57 4.48 14.44
CA ALA A 125 -13.48 3.62 14.01
C ALA A 125 -12.72 3.08 15.22
N ALA A 126 -12.27 1.82 15.13
CA ALA A 126 -11.40 1.24 16.15
C ALA A 126 -10.10 2.06 16.22
N MET A 127 -9.78 2.63 17.38
CA MET A 127 -8.54 3.41 17.53
C MET A 127 -7.35 2.46 17.67
N ALA A 128 -6.39 2.58 16.74
CA ALA A 128 -5.07 2.00 16.90
C ALA A 128 -4.10 3.14 17.27
N LEU A 129 -3.61 3.13 18.52
CA LEU A 129 -2.58 4.05 19.02
C LEU A 129 -1.21 3.50 18.64
N GLY A 130 -0.52 4.14 17.70
CA GLY A 130 0.82 3.74 17.26
C GLY A 130 1.86 4.81 17.51
N HIS A 131 3.09 4.40 17.85
CA HIS A 131 4.27 5.27 17.72
C HIS A 131 4.62 5.36 16.23
N VAL A 132 4.20 6.44 15.58
CA VAL A 132 4.40 6.62 14.13
C VAL A 132 5.78 7.22 13.85
N VAL A 133 6.72 6.38 13.44
CA VAL A 133 8.01 6.76 12.87
C VAL A 133 8.24 5.87 11.64
N ALA A 134 8.71 6.44 10.51
CA ALA A 134 9.10 5.78 9.24
C ALA A 134 8.07 5.62 8.09
N GLY A 135 7.13 6.53 7.90
CA GLY A 135 6.09 6.39 6.86
C GLY A 135 6.53 6.51 5.38
N VAL A 136 7.47 7.41 5.04
CA VAL A 136 7.89 7.66 3.65
C VAL A 136 9.04 6.75 3.25
N GLY A 137 10.03 6.60 4.14
CA GLY A 137 11.06 5.57 3.98
C GLY A 137 10.44 4.17 3.90
N GLY A 138 9.40 3.89 4.70
CA GLY A 138 8.65 2.65 4.60
C GLY A 138 7.90 2.48 3.27
N TYR A 139 7.31 3.54 2.72
CA TYR A 139 6.65 3.50 1.41
C TYR A 139 7.62 3.26 0.25
N GLU A 140 8.72 4.01 0.22
CA GLU A 140 9.76 3.82 -0.80
C GLU A 140 10.44 2.46 -0.68
N ALA A 141 10.77 2.04 0.55
CA ALA A 141 11.30 0.71 0.82
C ALA A 141 10.31 -0.39 0.40
N GLY A 142 9.02 -0.23 0.68
CA GLY A 142 7.98 -1.17 0.26
C GLY A 142 7.90 -1.30 -1.26
N ARG A 143 7.96 -0.20 -2.01
CA ARG A 143 8.00 -0.23 -3.48
C ARG A 143 9.29 -0.84 -4.02
N PHE A 144 10.42 -0.52 -3.41
CA PHE A 144 11.71 -1.08 -3.77
C PHE A 144 11.71 -2.60 -3.55
N ASN A 145 11.25 -3.06 -2.39
CA ASN A 145 11.14 -4.48 -2.04
C ASN A 145 10.17 -5.22 -2.97
N GLN A 146 9.04 -4.61 -3.35
CA GLN A 146 8.15 -5.20 -4.34
C GLN A 146 8.86 -5.43 -5.68
N ARG A 147 9.61 -4.44 -6.17
CA ARG A 147 10.37 -4.58 -7.43
C ARG A 147 11.46 -5.65 -7.31
N ALA A 148 12.20 -5.66 -6.21
CA ALA A 148 13.23 -6.67 -5.95
C ALA A 148 12.62 -8.08 -5.91
N ALA A 149 11.45 -8.25 -5.29
CA ALA A 149 10.74 -9.52 -5.24
C ALA A 149 10.23 -9.98 -6.62
N GLN A 150 9.76 -9.06 -7.46
CA GLN A 150 9.38 -9.35 -8.85
C GLN A 150 10.58 -9.81 -9.67
N THR A 151 11.74 -9.16 -9.53
CA THR A 151 12.98 -9.59 -10.19
C THR A 151 13.39 -10.99 -9.71
N GLY A 152 13.36 -11.24 -8.40
CA GLY A 152 13.66 -12.57 -7.85
C GLY A 152 12.71 -13.66 -8.34
N ALA A 153 11.42 -13.36 -8.52
CA ALA A 153 10.46 -14.31 -9.10
C ALA A 153 10.81 -14.70 -10.55
N ILE A 154 11.28 -13.76 -11.36
CA ILE A 154 11.73 -14.01 -12.74
C ILE A 154 13.00 -14.87 -12.74
N GLU A 155 13.93 -14.61 -11.83
CA GLU A 155 15.16 -15.39 -11.68
C GLU A 155 14.87 -16.84 -11.28
N GLU A 156 13.95 -17.07 -10.34
CA GLU A 156 13.50 -18.42 -9.96
C GLU A 156 12.89 -19.19 -11.14
N GLN A 157 12.08 -18.52 -11.96
CA GLN A 157 11.51 -19.14 -13.17
C GLN A 157 12.60 -19.52 -14.18
N ARG A 158 13.59 -18.65 -14.39
CA ARG A 158 14.74 -18.93 -15.27
C ARG A 158 15.59 -20.08 -14.74
N ALA A 159 15.85 -20.11 -13.43
CA ALA A 159 16.60 -21.19 -12.78
C ALA A 159 15.86 -22.53 -12.91
N GLY A 160 14.54 -22.54 -12.75
CA GLY A 160 13.69 -23.71 -12.97
C GLY A 160 13.76 -24.22 -14.42
N ALA A 161 13.64 -23.33 -15.40
CA ALA A 161 13.76 -23.69 -16.82
C ALA A 161 15.14 -24.26 -17.15
N ALA A 162 16.22 -23.68 -16.61
CA ALA A 162 17.56 -24.20 -16.79
C ALA A 162 17.76 -25.58 -16.13
N ALA A 163 17.15 -25.82 -14.97
CA ALA A 163 17.17 -27.13 -14.31
C ALA A 163 16.42 -28.19 -15.12
N GLU A 164 15.24 -27.85 -15.66
CA GLU A 164 14.46 -28.70 -16.56
C GLU A 164 15.30 -29.13 -17.79
N THR A 165 15.99 -28.18 -18.42
CA THR A 165 16.90 -28.47 -19.55
C THR A 165 18.02 -29.42 -19.14
N ARG A 166 18.69 -29.18 -17.99
CA ARG A 166 19.75 -30.07 -17.50
C ARG A 166 19.26 -31.49 -17.25
N ILE A 167 18.08 -31.65 -16.63
CA ILE A 167 17.48 -32.98 -16.36
C ILE A 167 17.23 -33.72 -17.68
N ARG A 168 16.67 -33.02 -18.68
CA ARG A 168 16.43 -33.61 -20.01
C ARG A 168 17.72 -34.00 -20.70
N ASP A 169 18.74 -33.15 -20.65
CA ASP A 169 20.03 -33.43 -21.29
C ASP A 169 20.75 -34.60 -20.62
N SER A 170 20.74 -34.68 -19.28
CA SER A 170 21.28 -35.83 -18.55
C SER A 170 20.50 -37.12 -18.84
N ALA A 171 19.17 -37.05 -18.96
CA ALA A 171 18.34 -38.19 -19.29
C ALA A 171 18.64 -38.69 -20.72
N ARG A 172 18.77 -37.79 -21.70
CA ARG A 172 19.18 -38.16 -23.07
C ARG A 172 20.56 -38.80 -23.10
N ALA A 173 21.52 -38.26 -22.33
CA ALA A 173 22.87 -38.83 -22.24
C ALA A 173 22.85 -40.23 -21.61
N ALA A 174 22.09 -40.43 -20.53
CA ALA A 174 21.95 -41.72 -19.85
C ALA A 174 21.30 -42.78 -20.77
N ILE A 175 20.22 -42.42 -21.46
CA ILE A 175 19.56 -43.28 -22.45
C ILE A 175 20.55 -43.63 -23.58
N GLY A 176 21.29 -42.65 -24.09
CA GLY A 176 22.30 -42.87 -25.14
C GLY A 176 23.41 -43.83 -24.69
N ALA A 177 23.90 -43.69 -23.46
CA ALA A 177 24.89 -44.59 -22.88
C ALA A 177 24.36 -46.02 -22.71
N GLN A 178 23.11 -46.19 -22.26
CA GLN A 178 22.46 -47.49 -22.16
C GLN A 178 22.29 -48.16 -23.52
N LEU A 179 21.83 -47.41 -24.53
CA LEU A 179 21.66 -47.92 -25.89
C LEU A 179 23.01 -48.34 -26.51
N ALA A 180 24.07 -47.54 -26.30
CA ALA A 180 25.41 -47.87 -26.77
C ALA A 180 25.97 -49.12 -26.09
N ALA A 181 25.77 -49.27 -24.77
CA ALA A 181 26.18 -50.46 -24.02
C ALA A 181 25.43 -51.71 -24.46
N GLN A 182 24.12 -51.61 -24.76
CA GLN A 182 23.34 -52.72 -25.32
C GLN A 182 23.81 -53.09 -26.74
N GLY A 183 24.12 -52.09 -27.57
CA GLY A 183 24.67 -52.29 -28.91
C GLY A 183 26.00 -53.03 -28.91
N ALA A 184 26.88 -52.76 -27.93
CA ALA A 184 28.19 -53.38 -27.81
C ALA A 184 28.15 -54.85 -27.37
N ASN A 185 27.13 -55.28 -26.64
CA ASN A 185 27.04 -56.63 -26.06
C ASN A 185 26.39 -57.68 -26.98
N GLY A 186 26.06 -57.31 -28.23
CA GLY A 186 25.37 -58.19 -29.17
C GLY A 186 23.88 -58.30 -28.83
N PHE A 187 23.04 -57.63 -29.61
CA PHE A 187 21.60 -57.56 -29.39
C PHE A 187 20.95 -58.94 -29.54
N GLU A 188 20.57 -59.57 -28.42
CA GLU A 188 19.60 -60.66 -28.42
C GLU A 188 18.19 -60.04 -28.47
N GLN A 189 17.72 -59.81 -29.70
CA GLN A 189 16.49 -59.11 -30.04
C GLN A 189 15.25 -59.94 -29.62
N GLY A 190 14.94 -59.99 -28.32
CA GLY A 190 13.82 -60.83 -27.86
C GLY A 190 13.32 -60.68 -26.43
N SER A 191 14.03 -60.03 -25.49
CA SER A 191 13.50 -59.85 -24.13
C SER A 191 12.82 -58.48 -23.96
N GLY A 192 11.50 -58.46 -23.75
CA GLY A 192 10.71 -57.23 -23.56
C GLY A 192 11.19 -56.31 -22.43
N SER A 193 12.05 -56.80 -21.53
CA SER A 193 12.58 -56.06 -20.39
C SER A 193 13.39 -54.81 -20.73
N ALA A 194 14.07 -54.77 -21.89
CA ALA A 194 14.93 -53.64 -22.25
C ALA A 194 14.14 -52.41 -22.73
N LEU A 195 13.00 -52.63 -23.41
CA LEU A 195 12.13 -51.54 -23.84
C LEU A 195 11.32 -50.97 -22.68
N ASP A 196 10.87 -51.83 -21.75
CA ASP A 196 10.17 -51.39 -20.53
C ASP A 196 11.10 -50.54 -19.65
N ALA A 197 12.36 -50.94 -19.47
CA ALA A 197 13.35 -50.17 -18.70
C ALA A 197 13.62 -48.78 -19.31
N LEU A 198 13.62 -48.66 -20.65
CA LEU A 198 13.77 -47.36 -21.33
C LEU A 198 12.53 -46.48 -21.16
N ALA A 199 11.33 -47.06 -21.22
CA ALA A 199 10.08 -46.34 -20.98
C ALA A 199 10.01 -45.80 -19.55
N ASP A 200 10.33 -46.62 -18.55
CA ASP A 200 10.34 -46.22 -17.13
C ASP A 200 11.36 -45.11 -16.85
N SER A 201 12.53 -45.16 -17.50
CA SER A 201 13.55 -44.11 -17.36
C SER A 201 13.09 -42.77 -17.97
N GLN A 202 12.38 -42.79 -19.10
CA GLN A 202 11.84 -41.58 -19.71
C GLN A 202 10.71 -40.96 -18.87
N VAL A 203 9.84 -41.80 -18.32
CA VAL A 203 8.75 -41.36 -17.43
C VAL A 203 9.31 -40.72 -16.16
N SER A 204 10.31 -41.36 -15.54
CA SER A 204 10.97 -40.83 -14.34
C SER A 204 11.63 -39.47 -14.61
N ALA A 205 12.39 -39.35 -15.71
CA ALA A 205 13.02 -38.09 -16.09
C ALA A 205 12.00 -36.98 -16.43
N ALA A 206 10.87 -37.34 -17.04
CA ALA A 206 9.79 -36.40 -17.30
C ALA A 206 9.13 -35.92 -16.00
N PHE A 207 8.93 -36.82 -15.03
CA PHE A 207 8.40 -36.47 -13.71
C PHE A 207 9.36 -35.55 -12.95
N ASP A 208 10.66 -35.85 -12.93
CA ASP A 208 11.68 -35.02 -12.29
C ASP A 208 11.72 -33.60 -12.90
N ALA A 209 11.63 -33.51 -14.23
CA ALA A 209 11.57 -32.24 -14.95
C ALA A 209 10.32 -31.43 -14.58
N LEU A 210 9.15 -32.08 -14.47
CA LEU A 210 7.91 -31.44 -14.06
C LEU A 210 7.96 -30.99 -12.59
N GLN A 211 8.53 -31.80 -11.71
CA GLN A 211 8.69 -31.47 -10.29
C GLN A 211 9.62 -30.26 -10.13
N ALA A 212 10.76 -30.22 -10.83
CA ALA A 212 11.67 -29.07 -10.82
C ALA A 212 10.99 -27.78 -11.29
N ARG A 213 10.12 -27.87 -12.31
CA ARG A 213 9.35 -26.73 -12.80
C ARG A 213 8.28 -26.27 -11.81
N ASP A 214 7.55 -27.19 -11.17
CA ASP A 214 6.54 -26.83 -10.17
C ASP A 214 7.18 -26.19 -8.93
N ASP A 215 8.30 -26.73 -8.45
CA ASP A 215 9.05 -26.17 -7.32
C ASP A 215 9.50 -24.74 -7.60
N ALA A 216 10.06 -24.47 -8.78
CA ALA A 216 10.42 -23.12 -9.20
C ALA A 216 9.21 -22.18 -9.28
N ALA A 217 8.08 -22.67 -9.80
CA ALA A 217 6.84 -21.90 -9.87
C ALA A 217 6.28 -21.56 -8.48
N ARG A 218 6.35 -22.49 -7.51
CA ARG A 218 5.97 -22.25 -6.11
C ARG A 218 6.85 -21.18 -5.47
N ARG A 219 8.18 -21.25 -5.64
CA ARG A 219 9.11 -20.23 -5.13
C ARG A 219 8.86 -18.86 -5.75
N ALA A 220 8.64 -18.80 -7.07
CA ALA A 220 8.31 -17.54 -7.74
C ALA A 220 7.00 -16.93 -7.21
N ARG A 221 5.94 -17.73 -7.03
CA ARG A 221 4.69 -17.26 -6.42
C ARG A 221 4.88 -16.74 -5.00
N ALA A 222 5.68 -17.43 -4.18
CA ALA A 222 6.00 -16.99 -2.82
C ALA A 222 6.68 -15.61 -2.81
N ARG A 223 7.64 -15.37 -3.73
CA ARG A 223 8.29 -14.06 -3.90
C ARG A 223 7.29 -12.96 -4.28
N LEU A 224 6.37 -13.23 -5.20
CA LEU A 224 5.36 -12.24 -5.58
C LEU A 224 4.48 -11.85 -4.39
N VAL A 225 4.02 -12.84 -3.60
CA VAL A 225 3.25 -12.59 -2.38
C VAL A 225 4.07 -11.79 -1.36
N GLU A 226 5.35 -12.11 -1.17
CA GLU A 226 6.26 -11.34 -0.31
C GLU A 226 6.37 -9.87 -0.77
N GLY A 227 6.48 -9.64 -2.08
CA GLY A 227 6.50 -8.30 -2.67
C GLY A 227 5.20 -7.52 -2.46
N ASP A 228 4.05 -8.18 -2.56
CA ASP A 228 2.75 -7.56 -2.33
C ASP A 228 2.55 -7.21 -0.85
N ILE A 229 3.00 -8.07 0.07
CA ILE A 229 3.04 -7.78 1.51
C ILE A 229 3.93 -6.56 1.79
N ALA A 230 5.13 -6.51 1.20
CA ALA A 230 6.05 -5.39 1.38
C ALA A 230 5.46 -4.07 0.85
N ARG A 231 4.76 -4.09 -0.30
CA ARG A 231 4.05 -2.92 -0.82
C ARG A 231 2.92 -2.50 0.12
N ALA A 232 2.13 -3.44 0.64
CA ALA A 232 1.05 -3.14 1.58
C ALA A 232 1.59 -2.51 2.87
N GLN A 233 2.68 -3.04 3.41
CA GLN A 233 3.39 -2.47 4.57
C GLN A 233 3.87 -1.03 4.29
N GLY A 234 4.48 -0.80 3.12
CA GLY A 234 4.92 0.53 2.72
C GLY A 234 3.76 1.52 2.52
N ASN A 235 2.65 1.06 1.95
CA ASN A 235 1.43 1.86 1.79
C ASN A 235 0.83 2.25 3.15
N ASN A 236 0.78 1.31 4.10
CA ASN A 236 0.33 1.58 5.47
C ASN A 236 1.27 2.59 6.15
N ALA A 237 2.58 2.48 5.90
CA ALA A 237 3.56 3.43 6.40
C ALA A 237 3.28 4.83 5.84
N LEU A 238 2.96 4.98 4.54
CA LEU A 238 2.60 6.28 3.95
C LEU A 238 1.38 6.91 4.63
N VAL A 239 0.30 6.14 4.78
CA VAL A 239 -0.94 6.61 5.43
C VAL A 239 -0.69 7.00 6.88
N SER A 240 0.04 6.15 7.61
CA SER A 240 0.47 6.45 8.97
C SER A 240 1.28 7.74 9.01
N GLY A 241 2.20 7.92 8.06
CA GLY A 241 3.04 9.11 7.96
C GLY A 241 2.26 10.39 7.66
N LEU A 242 1.27 10.34 6.77
CA LEU A 242 0.35 11.44 6.46
C LEU A 242 -0.42 11.93 7.68
N ILE A 243 -0.78 11.00 8.58
CA ILE A 243 -1.52 11.31 9.80
C ILE A 243 -0.56 11.66 10.97
N GLY A 244 0.69 11.20 10.91
CA GLY A 244 1.55 11.02 12.07
C GLY A 244 2.51 12.14 12.47
N ALA A 245 2.48 13.35 11.91
CA ALA A 245 3.59 14.28 12.16
C ALA A 245 3.30 15.73 12.50
N GLY A 246 4.12 16.20 13.43
CA GLY A 246 3.91 17.46 14.11
C GLY A 246 4.65 17.45 15.43
N ALA A 247 5.97 17.30 15.39
CA ALA A 247 6.81 17.90 16.41
C ALA A 247 7.03 19.38 16.01
N SER A 248 6.16 20.28 16.45
CA SER A 248 6.50 21.68 16.76
C SER A 248 5.42 22.26 17.69
N LEU A 249 5.83 22.52 18.94
CA LEU A 249 4.98 22.40 20.12
C LEU A 249 4.52 23.75 20.72
N LEU A 250 4.62 24.88 20.03
CA LEU A 250 4.41 26.18 20.69
C LEU A 250 3.35 27.11 20.09
N GLN A 251 2.81 26.86 18.88
CA GLN A 251 1.90 27.82 18.24
C GLN A 251 0.42 27.40 18.19
N SER A 252 0.10 26.12 18.44
CA SER A 252 -1.28 25.62 18.33
C SER A 252 -2.16 25.92 19.57
N ARG A 253 -1.55 26.35 20.68
CA ARG A 253 -2.31 26.76 21.89
C ARG A 253 -2.95 28.15 21.73
N SER A 254 -2.34 29.07 20.97
CA SER A 254 -2.88 30.42 20.77
C SER A 254 -4.10 30.42 19.85
N ASP A 255 -4.05 29.67 18.75
CA ASP A 255 -5.13 29.65 17.74
C ASP A 255 -6.40 28.97 18.29
N TRP A 256 -6.25 27.97 19.14
CA TRP A 256 -7.36 27.28 19.80
C TRP A 256 -8.02 28.13 20.90
N ALA A 257 -7.25 28.96 21.60
CA ALA A 257 -7.79 29.89 22.59
C ALA A 257 -8.53 31.06 21.92
N ALA A 258 -8.12 31.49 20.73
CA ALA A 258 -8.83 32.49 19.93
C ALA A 258 -10.16 31.95 19.36
N ALA A 259 -10.16 30.73 18.81
CA ALA A 259 -11.35 30.11 18.23
C ALA A 259 -12.47 29.83 19.27
N ARG A 260 -12.11 29.50 20.53
CA ARG A 260 -13.11 29.32 21.62
C ARG A 260 -13.75 30.63 22.09
N ARG A 261 -13.14 31.78 21.83
CA ARG A 261 -13.63 33.08 22.28
C ARG A 261 -14.46 33.84 21.24
N GLY A 262 -14.76 33.22 20.09
CA GLY A 262 -15.51 33.87 19.01
C GLY A 262 -14.82 35.11 18.43
N THR A 263 -13.54 35.31 18.74
CA THR A 263 -12.75 36.45 18.28
C THR A 263 -11.90 35.98 17.12
N THR A 264 -12.46 36.05 15.92
CA THR A 264 -11.64 36.06 14.70
C THR A 264 -10.75 37.30 14.79
N PRO A 265 -9.41 37.20 14.79
CA PRO A 265 -8.57 38.38 14.71
C PRO A 265 -8.95 39.17 13.45
N PRO A 266 -9.09 40.51 13.53
CA PRO A 266 -9.39 41.31 12.36
C PRO A 266 -8.31 41.06 11.30
N ALA A 267 -8.73 41.02 10.02
CA ALA A 267 -7.81 40.93 8.90
C ALA A 267 -6.71 41.97 9.07
N GLN A 268 -5.45 41.55 9.09
CA GLN A 268 -4.32 42.46 9.20
C GLN A 268 -4.44 43.49 8.07
N THR A 269 -4.68 44.74 8.45
CA THR A 269 -4.66 45.87 7.52
C THR A 269 -3.27 45.90 6.91
N PRO A 270 -3.13 45.84 5.57
CA PRO A 270 -1.82 45.88 4.93
C PRO A 270 -1.11 47.17 5.36
N THR A 271 0.03 47.02 6.03
CA THR A 271 0.89 48.14 6.41
C THR A 271 1.28 48.89 5.14
N PRO A 272 1.05 50.21 5.04
CA PRO A 272 1.53 50.97 3.90
C PRO A 272 3.06 50.83 3.83
N ARG A 273 3.57 50.45 2.64
CA ARG A 273 5.00 50.50 2.35
C ARG A 273 5.44 51.94 2.51
N ALA A 274 6.26 52.22 3.52
CA ALA A 274 7.01 53.46 3.60
C ALA A 274 7.90 53.55 2.37
N GLY A 275 7.66 54.58 1.56
CA GLY A 275 8.50 54.92 0.42
C GLY A 275 9.90 55.31 0.86
N GLY A 276 10.87 54.79 0.13
CA GLY A 276 12.18 55.38 -0.10
C GLY A 276 12.36 55.54 -1.60
#